data_AF-A0A7S3U8R9-F1
#
_entry.id   AF-A0A7S3U8R9-F1
#
_cell.length_a   1.000
_cell.length_b   1.000
_cell.length_c   1.000
_cell.angle_alpha   90.00
_cell.angle_beta   90.00
_cell.angle_gamma   90.00
#
_symmetry.space_group_name_H-M   'P 1'
#
loop_
_entity.id
_entity.type
_entity.pdbx_description
1 polymer ?
#
loop_
_entity_poly.entity_id
_entity_poly.type
_entity_poly.pdbx_seq_one_letter_code
_entity_poly.pdbx_strand_id
1 'polypeptide(L)'
;MNKMFKKVTSSTKNAENKQHSSVNSRDATLHHLYNMVRQEGTEEAHKELHEHIEMRMRTDRIFETIFEDVNIEETIQPTKFDCLRFLMGAYEAHCENFNDYSLKHVKYLSNHCETAEPSHIFEAASAFASICQ
;
A
#
# COMPACT_ATOMS: atom_id res chain seq x y z
N MET A 1 48.63 12.49 -47.28
CA MET A 1 47.46 12.88 -46.47
C MET A 1 47.59 12.28 -45.08
N ASN A 2 47.74 13.14 -44.08
CA ASN A 2 47.77 12.80 -42.65
C ASN A 2 46.39 12.33 -42.15
N LYS A 3 46.38 11.30 -41.28
CA LYS A 3 45.80 11.32 -39.92
C LYS A 3 46.05 9.94 -39.29
N MET A 4 47.07 9.84 -38.43
CA MET A 4 46.99 9.95 -36.97
C MET A 4 46.47 8.68 -36.29
N PHE A 5 47.39 8.02 -35.60
CA PHE A 5 47.21 7.06 -34.52
C PHE A 5 46.10 7.46 -33.54
N LYS A 6 45.25 6.52 -33.13
CA LYS A 6 44.78 6.41 -31.74
C LYS A 6 44.65 4.95 -31.31
N LYS A 7 45.56 4.55 -30.43
CA LYS A 7 45.46 3.43 -29.50
C LYS A 7 44.33 3.74 -28.51
N VAL A 8 43.35 2.85 -28.37
CA VAL A 8 42.38 2.85 -27.25
C VAL A 8 42.28 1.40 -26.80
N THR A 9 43.26 0.91 -26.03
CA THR A 9 43.13 0.65 -24.59
C THR A 9 41.87 -0.13 -24.20
N SER A 10 42.08 -1.43 -23.98
CA SER A 10 41.43 -2.24 -22.94
C SER A 10 40.82 -1.38 -21.82
N SER A 11 39.51 -1.42 -21.70
CA SER A 11 38.82 -1.13 -20.45
C SER A 11 37.62 -2.05 -20.33
N THR A 12 37.91 -3.30 -19.96
CA THR A 12 37.07 -4.03 -19.01
C THR A 12 36.80 -3.09 -17.83
N LYS A 13 35.60 -2.52 -17.79
CA LYS A 13 35.01 -2.02 -16.54
C LYS A 13 33.69 -2.73 -16.39
N ASN A 14 33.75 -3.79 -15.59
CA ASN A 14 32.66 -4.45 -14.91
C ASN A 14 31.48 -3.49 -14.72
N ALA A 15 30.42 -3.67 -15.51
CA ALA A 15 29.09 -3.32 -15.06
C ALA A 15 28.68 -4.40 -14.05
N GLU A 16 29.29 -4.33 -12.87
CA GLU A 16 28.77 -5.01 -11.69
C GLU A 16 27.37 -4.46 -11.48
N ASN A 17 26.40 -5.30 -11.83
CA ASN A 17 25.00 -5.15 -11.54
C ASN A 17 24.84 -5.06 -10.01
N LYS A 18 25.01 -3.86 -9.45
CA LYS A 18 24.50 -3.54 -8.12
C LYS A 18 22.98 -3.65 -8.24
N GLN A 19 22.45 -4.85 -8.01
CA GLN A 19 21.06 -5.02 -7.65
C GLN A 19 20.85 -4.19 -6.39
N HIS A 20 20.40 -2.95 -6.56
CA HIS A 20 19.84 -2.19 -5.46
C HIS A 20 18.72 -3.06 -4.89
N SER A 21 18.80 -3.42 -3.60
CA SER A 21 17.71 -4.14 -2.96
C SER A 21 16.49 -3.23 -3.01
N SER A 22 15.57 -3.49 -3.94
CA SER A 22 14.31 -2.77 -4.02
C SER A 22 13.35 -3.40 -3.02
N VAL A 23 12.71 -2.53 -2.24
CA VAL A 23 11.62 -2.91 -1.33
C VAL A 23 10.35 -2.29 -1.88
N ASN A 24 9.25 -3.03 -1.86
CA ASN A 24 7.94 -2.48 -2.19
C ASN A 24 7.62 -1.36 -1.20
N SER A 25 7.16 -0.19 -1.67
CA SER A 25 6.86 0.93 -0.78
C SER A 25 5.85 0.56 0.31
N ARG A 26 4.90 -0.32 0.00
CA ARG A 26 3.91 -0.82 0.98
C ARG A 26 4.53 -1.65 2.09
N ASP A 27 5.68 -2.29 1.81
CA ASP A 27 6.40 -3.17 2.72
C ASP A 27 7.60 -2.48 3.40
N ALA A 28 7.85 -1.20 3.13
CA ALA A 28 8.97 -0.46 3.70
C ALA A 28 8.99 -0.55 5.24
N THR A 29 7.86 -0.28 5.88
CA THR A 29 7.69 -0.38 7.34
C THR A 29 7.86 -1.83 7.83
N LEU A 30 7.27 -2.80 7.13
CA LEU A 30 7.41 -4.21 7.51
C LEU A 30 8.87 -4.68 7.47
N HIS A 31 9.61 -4.30 6.42
CA HIS A 31 11.04 -4.59 6.32
C HIS A 31 11.85 -3.92 7.42
N HIS A 32 11.50 -2.69 7.80
CA HIS A 32 12.13 -2.00 8.91
C HIS A 32 11.91 -2.77 10.23
N LEU A 33 10.66 -3.07 10.59
CA LEU A 33 10.31 -3.78 11.82
C LEU A 33 10.95 -5.18 11.89
N TYR A 34 10.94 -5.92 10.77
CA TYR A 34 11.62 -7.21 10.68
C TYR A 34 13.13 -7.10 10.91
N ASN A 35 13.76 -6.04 10.38
CA ASN A 35 15.18 -5.81 10.61
C ASN A 35 15.47 -5.46 12.08
N MET A 36 14.61 -4.72 12.76
CA MET A 36 14.77 -4.44 14.20
C MET A 36 14.71 -5.73 15.01
N VAL A 37 13.70 -6.58 14.77
CA VAL A 37 13.60 -7.90 15.41
C VAL A 37 14.87 -8.73 15.19
N ARG A 38 15.38 -8.75 13.96
CA ARG A 38 16.60 -9.50 13.61
C ARG A 38 17.86 -8.95 14.30
N GLN A 39 17.95 -7.64 14.51
CA GLN A 39 19.14 -6.99 15.07
C GLN A 39 19.13 -6.97 16.60
N GLU A 40 17.98 -6.66 17.18
CA GLU A 40 17.83 -6.40 18.61
C GLU A 40 17.19 -7.57 19.36
N GLY A 41 16.21 -8.26 18.75
CA GLY A 41 15.51 -9.39 19.36
C GLY A 41 14.74 -9.05 20.64
N THR A 42 14.40 -7.78 20.86
CA THR A 42 13.68 -7.30 22.05
C THR A 42 12.20 -7.70 21.99
N GLU A 43 11.56 -7.81 23.17
CA GLU A 43 10.13 -8.09 23.25
C GLU A 43 9.32 -6.98 22.57
N GLU A 44 9.74 -5.73 22.73
CA GLU A 44 9.16 -4.56 22.09
C GLU A 44 9.22 -4.65 20.55
N ALA A 45 10.38 -4.99 19.97
CA ALA A 45 10.50 -5.13 18.52
C ALA A 45 9.60 -6.25 17.99
N HIS A 46 9.52 -7.37 18.72
CA HIS A 46 8.61 -8.47 18.36
C HIS A 46 7.15 -8.04 18.42
N LYS A 47 6.77 -7.28 19.46
CA LYS A 47 5.42 -6.75 19.64
C LYS A 47 5.05 -5.80 18.51
N GLU A 48 5.90 -4.82 18.19
CA GLU A 48 5.64 -3.86 17.11
C GLU A 48 5.49 -4.54 15.74
N LEU A 49 6.35 -5.53 15.44
CA LEU A 49 6.21 -6.32 14.22
C LEU A 49 4.89 -7.09 14.18
N HIS A 50 4.51 -7.71 15.30
CA HIS A 50 3.26 -8.45 15.40
C HIS A 50 2.04 -7.54 15.24
N GLU A 51 2.00 -6.40 15.94
CA GLU A 51 0.93 -5.40 15.82
C GLU A 51 0.80 -4.88 14.39
N HIS A 52 1.91 -4.66 13.68
CA HIS A 52 1.86 -4.27 12.27
C HIS A 52 1.29 -5.39 11.38
N ILE A 53 1.64 -6.66 11.62
CA ILE A 53 1.08 -7.79 10.87
C ILE A 53 -0.43 -7.92 11.12
N GLU A 54 -0.86 -7.83 12.38
CA GLU A 54 -2.28 -7.87 12.75
C GLU A 54 -3.05 -6.70 12.14
N MET A 55 -2.49 -5.49 12.15
CA MET A 55 -3.08 -4.34 11.46
C MET A 55 -3.32 -4.65 9.98
N ARG A 56 -2.32 -5.19 9.27
CA ARG A 56 -2.46 -5.53 7.84
C ARG A 56 -3.59 -6.53 7.61
N MET A 57 -3.63 -7.59 8.41
CA MET A 57 -4.65 -8.64 8.32
C MET A 57 -6.05 -8.09 8.61
N ARG A 58 -6.16 -7.21 9.61
CA ARG A 58 -7.42 -6.54 9.94
C ARG A 58 -7.87 -5.62 8.82
N THR A 59 -7.00 -4.77 8.29
CA THR A 59 -7.32 -3.88 7.15
C THR A 59 -7.78 -4.69 5.94
N ASP A 60 -7.07 -5.76 5.58
CA ASP A 60 -7.45 -6.63 4.46
C ASP A 60 -8.89 -7.17 4.65
N ARG A 61 -9.17 -7.75 5.82
CA ARG A 61 -10.50 -8.29 6.15
C ARG A 61 -11.61 -7.25 6.12
N ILE A 62 -11.37 -6.05 6.65
CA ILE A 62 -12.36 -4.95 6.65
C ILE A 62 -12.76 -4.65 5.21
N PHE A 63 -11.80 -4.41 4.33
CA PHE A 63 -12.09 -4.04 2.94
C PHE A 63 -12.67 -5.20 2.14
N GLU A 64 -12.21 -6.43 2.34
CA GLU A 64 -12.78 -7.62 1.71
C GLU A 64 -14.24 -7.85 2.14
N THR A 65 -14.57 -7.58 3.40
CA THR A 65 -15.93 -7.74 3.93
C THR A 65 -16.89 -6.67 3.42
N ILE A 66 -16.47 -5.40 3.43
CA ILE A 66 -17.35 -4.28 3.04
C ILE A 66 -17.54 -4.22 1.52
N PHE A 67 -16.53 -4.60 0.75
CA PHE A 67 -16.49 -4.43 -0.70
C PHE A 67 -16.37 -5.76 -1.45
N GLU A 68 -16.92 -6.85 -0.90
CA GLU A 68 -16.89 -8.20 -1.49
C GLU A 68 -17.36 -8.21 -2.96
N ASP A 69 -18.41 -7.44 -3.27
CA ASP A 69 -19.02 -7.36 -4.59
C ASP A 69 -18.39 -6.31 -5.53
N VAL A 70 -17.39 -5.56 -5.07
CA VAL A 70 -16.77 -4.50 -5.89
C VAL A 70 -15.74 -5.12 -6.84
N ASN A 71 -16.01 -5.00 -8.14
CA ASN A 71 -15.03 -5.38 -9.16
C ASN A 71 -13.83 -4.40 -9.13
N ILE A 72 -12.67 -4.92 -8.72
CA ILE A 72 -11.39 -4.19 -8.65
C ILE A 72 -10.45 -4.49 -9.81
N GLU A 73 -10.84 -5.36 -10.74
CA GLU A 73 -10.06 -5.68 -11.94
C GLU A 73 -10.22 -4.61 -13.01
N GLU A 74 -11.41 -4.00 -13.09
CA GLU A 74 -11.63 -2.83 -13.93
C GLU A 74 -11.04 -1.58 -13.27
N THR A 75 -10.01 -1.02 -13.90
CA THR A 75 -9.45 0.27 -13.49
C THR A 75 -10.39 1.37 -13.98
N ILE A 76 -11.31 1.77 -13.12
CA ILE A 76 -12.22 2.89 -13.40
C ILE A 76 -11.47 4.19 -13.10
N GLN A 77 -11.51 5.13 -14.04
CA GLN A 77 -10.92 6.45 -13.83
C GLN A 77 -11.73 7.21 -12.77
N PRO A 78 -11.13 7.64 -11.65
CA PRO A 78 -11.88 8.32 -10.59
C PRO A 78 -12.37 9.70 -11.06
N THR A 79 -13.65 9.97 -10.87
CA THR A 79 -14.30 11.26 -11.13
C THR A 79 -15.02 11.82 -9.90
N LYS A 80 -15.49 10.97 -9.00
CA LYS A 80 -16.26 11.32 -7.81
C LYS A 80 -15.38 11.48 -6.56
N PHE A 81 -14.48 12.47 -6.60
CA PHE A 81 -13.50 12.70 -5.52
C PHE A 81 -14.11 13.05 -4.16
N ASP A 82 -15.30 13.67 -4.12
CA ASP A 82 -15.96 14.00 -2.85
C ASP A 82 -16.51 12.76 -2.15
N CYS A 83 -17.05 11.80 -2.92
CA CYS A 83 -17.42 10.49 -2.40
C CYS A 83 -16.19 9.75 -1.88
N LEU A 84 -15.07 9.77 -2.63
CA LEU A 84 -13.84 9.12 -2.22
C LEU A 84 -13.32 9.69 -0.89
N ARG A 85 -13.27 11.02 -0.76
CA ARG A 85 -12.85 11.68 0.49
C ARG A 85 -13.79 11.37 1.64
N PHE A 86 -15.09 11.30 1.40
CA PHE A 86 -16.08 10.93 2.40
C PHE A 86 -15.84 9.51 2.93
N LEU A 87 -15.69 8.52 2.05
CA LEU A 87 -15.42 7.13 2.46
C LEU A 87 -14.05 6.96 3.12
N MET A 88 -13.02 7.66 2.63
CA MET A 88 -11.71 7.69 3.30
C MET A 88 -11.83 8.25 4.71
N GLY A 89 -12.54 9.38 4.88
CA GLY A 89 -12.78 9.97 6.19
C GLY A 89 -13.60 9.07 7.12
N ALA A 90 -14.57 8.32 6.60
CA ALA A 90 -15.33 7.35 7.38
C ALA A 90 -14.44 6.20 7.90
N TYR A 91 -13.54 5.68 7.07
CA TYR A 91 -12.55 4.69 7.50
C TYR A 91 -11.62 5.25 8.58
N GLU A 92 -11.06 6.46 8.39
CA GLU A 92 -10.15 7.06 9.36
C GLU A 92 -10.83 7.44 10.68
N ALA A 93 -12.11 7.81 10.64
CA ALA A 93 -12.88 8.14 11.83
C ALA A 93 -13.21 6.93 12.71
N HIS A 94 -13.32 5.73 12.13
CA HIS A 94 -13.80 4.54 12.84
C HIS A 94 -12.77 3.42 12.98
N CYS A 95 -11.82 3.31 12.06
CA CYS A 95 -10.85 2.23 12.02
C CYS A 95 -9.45 2.74 12.41
N GLU A 96 -8.71 3.28 11.44
CA GLU A 96 -7.34 3.77 11.63
C GLU A 96 -6.98 4.76 10.52
N ASN A 97 -5.93 5.56 10.73
CA ASN A 97 -5.41 6.44 9.68
C ASN A 97 -4.84 5.63 8.52
N PHE A 98 -4.95 6.16 7.29
CA PHE A 98 -4.27 5.53 6.17
C PHE A 98 -2.74 5.58 6.34
N ASN A 99 -2.12 4.41 6.24
CA ASN A 99 -0.68 4.19 6.13
C ASN A 99 -0.29 3.63 4.75
N ASP A 100 1.01 3.50 4.49
CA ASP A 100 1.58 3.00 3.22
C ASP A 100 0.98 1.66 2.76
N TYR A 101 0.62 0.78 3.69
CA TYR A 101 -0.03 -0.49 3.36
C TYR A 101 -1.50 -0.29 2.98
N SER A 102 -2.27 0.32 3.88
CA SER A 102 -3.72 0.49 3.73
C SER A 102 -4.13 1.29 2.49
N LEU A 103 -3.25 2.17 1.99
CA LEU A 103 -3.48 2.92 0.74
C LEU A 103 -3.70 2.03 -0.48
N LYS A 104 -3.28 0.75 -0.44
CA LYS A 104 -3.61 -0.21 -1.51
C LYS A 104 -5.12 -0.43 -1.67
N HIS A 105 -5.92 -0.16 -0.64
CA HIS A 105 -7.36 -0.37 -0.64
C HIS A 105 -8.18 0.84 -1.12
N VAL A 106 -7.55 1.98 -1.37
CA VAL A 106 -8.23 3.18 -1.91
C VAL A 106 -8.96 2.88 -3.22
N LYS A 107 -8.48 1.90 -4.00
CA LYS A 107 -9.16 1.43 -5.22
C LYS A 107 -10.57 0.88 -4.97
N TYR A 108 -10.83 0.22 -3.84
CA TYR A 108 -12.16 -0.28 -3.50
C TYR A 108 -13.11 0.89 -3.28
N LEU A 109 -12.67 1.88 -2.50
CA LEU A 109 -13.44 3.10 -2.24
C LEU A 109 -13.73 3.85 -3.54
N SER A 110 -12.70 4.00 -4.38
CA SER A 110 -12.84 4.70 -5.65
C SER A 110 -13.82 3.99 -6.58
N ASN A 111 -13.67 2.68 -6.78
CA ASN A 111 -14.56 1.92 -7.65
C ASN A 111 -15.99 1.93 -7.11
N HIS A 112 -16.17 1.72 -5.80
CA HIS A 112 -17.48 1.79 -5.15
C HIS A 112 -18.14 3.15 -5.36
N CYS A 113 -17.39 4.24 -5.22
CA CYS A 113 -17.89 5.58 -5.51
C CYS A 113 -18.36 5.73 -6.96
N GLU A 114 -17.61 5.22 -7.93
CA GLU A 114 -17.98 5.33 -9.35
C GLU A 114 -19.23 4.52 -9.69
N THR A 115 -19.39 3.31 -9.14
CA THR A 115 -20.40 2.34 -9.59
C THR A 115 -21.63 2.22 -8.70
N ALA A 116 -21.54 2.59 -7.42
CA ALA A 116 -22.62 2.35 -6.48
C ALA A 116 -23.65 3.50 -6.45
N GLU A 117 -24.88 3.14 -6.09
CA GLU A 117 -25.93 4.09 -5.78
C GLU A 117 -25.64 4.83 -4.46
N PRO A 118 -26.13 6.08 -4.28
CA PRO A 118 -25.84 6.86 -3.09
C PRO A 118 -26.14 6.16 -1.76
N SER A 119 -27.19 5.33 -1.67
CA SER A 119 -27.52 4.56 -0.47
C SER A 119 -26.39 3.61 -0.05
N HIS A 120 -25.80 2.89 -1.01
CA HIS A 120 -24.72 1.94 -0.76
C HIS A 120 -23.41 2.64 -0.35
N ILE A 121 -23.23 3.93 -0.67
CA ILE A 121 -22.10 4.73 -0.17
C ILE A 121 -22.25 4.93 1.34
N PHE A 122 -23.45 5.28 1.81
CA PHE A 122 -23.72 5.47 3.24
C PHE A 122 -23.69 4.15 4.00
N GLU A 123 -24.16 3.06 3.41
CA GLU A 123 -24.05 1.71 3.99
C GLU A 123 -22.58 1.31 4.20
N ALA A 124 -21.71 1.52 3.21
CA ALA A 124 -20.28 1.26 3.35
C ALA A 124 -19.64 2.13 4.45
N ALA A 125 -20.00 3.42 4.52
CA ALA A 125 -19.53 4.31 5.60
C ALA A 125 -19.99 3.83 6.99
N SER A 126 -21.25 3.39 7.12
CA SER A 126 -21.79 2.82 8.35
C SER A 126 -21.15 1.48 8.69
N ALA A 127 -20.76 0.69 7.69
CA ALA A 127 -20.12 -0.60 7.90
C ALA A 127 -18.76 -0.45 8.59
N PHE A 128 -17.96 0.57 8.24
CA PHE A 128 -16.73 0.89 8.96
C PHE A 128 -16.98 1.12 10.45
N ALA A 129 -18.02 1.90 10.80
CA ALA A 129 -18.39 2.12 12.20
C ALA A 129 -18.77 0.82 12.91
N SER A 130 -19.46 -0.10 12.25
CA SER A 130 -19.89 -1.36 12.87
C SER A 130 -18.77 -2.39 13.04
N ILE A 131 -17.81 -2.43 12.11
CA ILE A 131 -16.75 -3.46 12.08
C ILE A 131 -15.55 -3.03 12.94
N CYS A 132 -15.27 -1.73 13.03
CA CYS A 132 -14.05 -1.23 13.65
C CYS A 132 -14.21 -0.72 15.10
N GLN A 133 -15.42 -0.83 15.68
CA GLN A 133 -15.69 -0.54 17.09
C GLN A 133 -15.22 -1.64 18.04
#